data_AF-A0A925PT82-F1
#
_entry.id   AF-A0A925PT82-F1
#
_cell.length_a   1.000
_cell.length_b   1.000
_cell.length_c   1.000
_cell.angle_alpha   90.00
_cell.angle_beta   90.00
_cell.angle_gamma   90.00
#
_symmetry.space_group_name_H-M   'P 1'
#
loop_
_entity.id
_entity.type
_entity.pdbx_description
1 polymer ?
#
loop_
_entity_poly.entity_id
_entity_poly.type
_entity_poly.pdbx_seq_one_letter_code
_entity_poly.pdbx_strand_id
1 'polypeptide(L)' 'MTLGDIACACALLWVEFRMPELAWRGDPALKPWIEALERRPSFSSTKPG' A
#
# COMPACT_ATOMS: atom_id res chain seq x y z
N MET A 1 -13.33 4.98 -3.56
CA MET A 1 -12.64 3.74 -3.14
C MET A 1 -13.51 2.57 -3.53
N THR A 2 -12.92 1.66 -4.28
CA THR A 2 -13.52 0.45 -4.84
C THR A 2 -12.72 -0.77 -4.39
N LEU A 3 -13.17 -1.98 -4.76
CA LEU A 3 -12.38 -3.19 -4.53
C LEU A 3 -11.01 -3.14 -5.22
N GLY A 4 -10.93 -2.50 -6.39
CA GLY A 4 -9.67 -2.33 -7.11
C GLY A 4 -8.63 -1.54 -6.31
N ASP A 5 -9.06 -0.46 -5.65
CA ASP A 5 -8.17 0.34 -4.80
C ASP A 5 -7.59 -0.50 -3.65
N ILE A 6 -8.44 -1.31 -3.02
CA ILE A 6 -8.04 -2.18 -1.90
C ILE A 6 -7.05 -3.24 -2.40
N ALA A 7 -7.37 -3.92 -3.50
CA ALA A 7 -6.54 -4.98 -4.06
C ALA A 7 -5.15 -4.46 -4.47
N CYS A 8 -5.09 -3.33 -5.17
CA CYS A 8 -3.82 -2.70 -5.57
C CYS A 8 -2.98 -2.28 -4.36
N ALA A 9 -3.60 -1.70 -3.33
CA ALA A 9 -2.89 -1.28 -2.12
C ALA A 9 -2.33 -2.47 -1.34
N CYS A 10 -3.13 -3.53 -1.14
CA CYS A 10 -2.65 -4.76 -0.50
C CYS A 10 -1.48 -5.39 -1.27
N ALA A 11 -1.55 -5.43 -2.61
CA ALA A 11 -0.47 -5.94 -3.43
C ALA A 11 0.82 -5.11 -3.30
N LEU A 12 0.72 -3.78 -3.39
CA LEU A 12 1.88 -2.89 -3.26
C LEU A 12 2.52 -2.95 -1.87
N LEU A 13 1.71 -2.95 -0.81
CA LEU A 13 2.20 -3.07 0.57
C LEU A 13 2.81 -4.46 0.84
N TRP A 14 2.31 -5.53 0.19
CA TRP A 14 2.93 -6.85 0.27
C TRP A 14 4.27 -6.90 -0.45
N VAL A 15 4.36 -6.29 -1.64
CA VAL A 15 5.62 -6.16 -2.38
C VAL A 15 6.62 -5.37 -1.54
N GLU A 16 6.21 -4.30 -0.86
CA GLU A 16 7.09 -3.58 0.06
C GLU A 16 7.62 -4.46 1.20
N PHE A 17 6.73 -5.26 1.80
CA PHE A 17 7.06 -6.12 2.92
C PHE A 17 7.98 -7.28 2.53
N ARG A 18 7.79 -7.87 1.34
CA ARG A 18 8.53 -9.07 0.90
C ARG A 18 9.66 -8.82 -0.08
N MET A 19 9.64 -7.69 -0.79
CA MET A 19 10.57 -7.32 -1.85
C MET A 19 10.96 -5.83 -1.75
N PRO A 20 11.57 -5.41 -0.63
CA PRO A 20 11.91 -4.00 -0.39
C PRO A 20 12.87 -3.41 -1.44
N GLU A 21 13.64 -4.24 -2.13
CA GLU A 21 14.57 -3.85 -3.20
C GLU A 21 13.88 -3.18 -4.41
N LEU A 22 12.58 -3.42 -4.62
CA LEU A 22 11.84 -2.78 -5.71
C LEU A 22 11.57 -1.30 -5.47
N ALA A 23 11.68 -0.82 -4.22
CA ALA A 23 11.61 0.60 -3.85
C ALA A 23 10.46 1.39 -4.52
N TRP A 24 9.31 0.75 -4.74
CA TRP A 24 8.21 1.30 -5.56
C TRP A 24 7.65 2.62 -5.04
N ARG A 25 7.84 2.95 -3.74
CA ARG A 25 7.49 4.26 -3.16
C ARG A 25 8.28 5.44 -3.76
N GLY A 26 9.27 5.19 -4.61
CA GLY A 26 9.89 6.21 -5.45
C GLY A 26 8.93 6.77 -6.52
N ASP A 27 7.85 6.07 -6.85
CA ASP A 27 6.85 6.56 -7.79
C ASP A 27 6.03 7.72 -7.18
N PRO A 28 6.03 8.91 -7.82
CA PRO A 28 5.42 10.11 -7.26
C PRO A 28 3.88 10.08 -7.24
N ALA A 29 3.25 9.22 -8.04
CA ALA A 29 1.80 9.05 -8.02
C ALA A 29 1.37 8.01 -6.97
N LEU A 30 2.13 6.92 -6.83
CA LEU A 30 1.80 5.83 -5.89
C LEU A 30 2.04 6.19 -4.44
N LYS A 31 3.10 6.95 -4.14
CA LYS A 31 3.43 7.34 -2.75
C LYS A 31 2.31 8.12 -2.04
N PRO A 32 1.80 9.26 -2.56
CA PRO A 32 0.72 9.97 -1.88
C PRO A 32 -0.59 9.16 -1.87
N TRP A 33 -0.81 8.33 -2.89
CA TRP A 33 -1.99 7.47 -2.97
C TRP A 33 -1.99 6.39 -1.87
N ILE A 34 -0.86 5.69 -1.65
CA ILE A 34 -0.79 4.67 -0.61
C ILE A 34 -0.85 5.28 0.79
N GLU A 35 -0.19 6.42 1.02
CA GLU A 35 -0.20 7.09 2.32
C GLU A 35 -1.62 7.49 2.73
N ALA A 36 -2.48 7.85 1.76
CA ALA A 36 -3.89 8.11 2.00
C ALA A 36 -4.69 6.86 2.39
N LEU A 37 -4.35 5.70 1.83
CA LEU A 37 -5.01 4.42 2.15
C LEU A 37 -4.53 3.86 3.49
N GLU A 38 -3.23 3.92 3.79
CA GLU A 38 -2.65 3.45 5.06
C GLU A 38 -3.20 4.20 6.29
N ARG A 39 -3.63 5.46 6.13
CA ARG A 39 -4.31 6.23 7.20
C ARG A 39 -5.71 5.73 7.53
N ARG A 40 -6.31 4.85 6.71
CA ARG A 40 -7.64 4.30 6.98
C ARG A 40 -7.57 3.27 8.10
N PRO A 41 -8.52 3.28 9.07
CA PRO A 41 -8.55 2.30 10.14
C PRO A 41 -8.49 0.84 9.65
N SER A 42 -9.14 0.53 8.52
CA SER A 42 -9.15 -0.80 7.92
C SER A 42 -7.77 -1.29 7.48
N PHE A 43 -6.89 -0.38 7.02
CA PHE A 43 -5.52 -0.71 6.63
C PHE A 43 -4.59 -0.72 7.83
N SER A 44 -4.69 0.30 8.70
CA SER A 44 -3.81 0.39 9.86
C SER A 44 -3.98 -0.77 10.84
N SER A 45 -5.18 -1.35 10.94
CA SER A 45 -5.48 -2.48 11.83
C SER A 45 -5.18 -3.86 11.24
N THR A 46 -4.83 -3.95 9.95
CA THR A 46 -4.65 -5.22 9.23
C THR A 46 -3.26 -5.37 8.61
N LYS A 47 -2.28 -4.62 9.12
CA LYS A 47 -0.90 -4.73 8.66
C LYS A 47 -0.37 -6.16 8.84
N PRO A 48 0.42 -6.68 7.89
CA PRO A 48 1.08 -7.98 8.05
C PRO A 48 2.01 -7.94 9.28
N GLY A 49 2.00 -9.03 10.06
CA GLY A 49 2.83 -9.22 11.26
C GLY A 49 4.17 -9.88 10.97
#